data_AF-A0A9D9EET5-F1
#
_entry.id   AF-A0A9D9EET5-F1
#
_cell.length_a   1.000
_cell.length_b   1.000
_cell.length_c   1.000
_cell.angle_alpha   90.00
_cell.angle_beta   90.00
_cell.angle_gamma   90.00
#
_symmetry.space_group_name_H-M   'P 1'
#
loop_
_entity.id
_entity.type
_entity.pdbx_description
1 polymer ?
#
loop_
_entity_poly.entity_id
_entity_poly.type
_entity_poly.pdbx_seq_one_letter_code
_entity_poly.pdbx_strand_id
1 'polypeptide(L)'
;AVKQANPDAVFILEHLGDYSEEKDLSEYGMLPWRNMNNNYSQAAMGYASSSNFVDSDGKGGMFADGWVGYAESHDEERNFSKVKDYGEGNLQEDEAARMARVPLVMAFAHLIPGPKMLWQFGEMGYDFSINYCQDGSISEDCRTYRKPVPWTMGWDEDPLRMQAYEGAADVIRLRTTYPEYFDAANVTVQNCATSVFRGDAPRQIRVSYTDEENPANSIEIIIVGNFSATSSINPTLSFPNTGTWYDYLTGDKFNIRRSQRAIPLASGEVKILTNRFLENPTPVEETEAGEETDVVVYPSPTENMVYVNTADEIYSISVFDMAGAMVADVENSDEISLAGLSQGNYIMNVETSAGSSVHKIIKK
;
A
#
# COMPACT_ATOMS: atom_id res chain seq x y z
N ALA A 1 -6.94 -12.63 -38.64
CA ALA A 1 -7.80 -13.75 -38.21
C ALA A 1 -8.41 -13.50 -36.82
N VAL A 2 -7.62 -13.42 -35.73
CA VAL A 2 -8.14 -13.22 -34.36
C VAL A 2 -9.03 -11.96 -34.24
N LYS A 3 -8.56 -10.78 -34.68
CA LYS A 3 -9.39 -9.56 -34.68
C LYS A 3 -10.67 -9.63 -35.53
N GLN A 4 -10.72 -10.50 -36.55
CA GLN A 4 -11.95 -10.71 -37.34
C GLN A 4 -12.97 -11.56 -36.56
N ALA A 5 -12.51 -12.46 -35.69
CA ALA A 5 -13.36 -13.27 -34.83
C ALA A 5 -13.78 -12.51 -33.56
N ASN A 6 -12.90 -11.68 -33.01
CA ASN A 6 -13.15 -10.83 -31.85
C ASN A 6 -12.39 -9.49 -32.00
N PRO A 7 -13.10 -8.38 -32.33
CA PRO A 7 -12.49 -7.05 -32.42
C PRO A 7 -11.81 -6.58 -31.14
N ASP A 8 -12.30 -7.00 -29.97
CA ASP A 8 -11.82 -6.61 -28.64
C ASP A 8 -10.69 -7.50 -28.13
N ALA A 9 -10.24 -8.50 -28.90
CA ALA A 9 -9.15 -9.38 -28.49
C ALA A 9 -7.87 -8.58 -28.22
N VAL A 10 -7.28 -8.77 -27.04
CA VAL A 10 -6.01 -8.14 -26.65
C VAL A 10 -4.85 -9.06 -27.04
N PHE A 11 -3.79 -8.49 -27.60
CA PHE A 11 -2.56 -9.20 -27.93
C PHE A 11 -1.51 -8.83 -26.92
N ILE A 12 -1.15 -9.75 -26.03
CA ILE A 12 -0.05 -9.59 -25.10
C ILE A 12 1.08 -10.50 -25.59
N LEU A 13 2.28 -9.93 -25.74
CA LEU A 13 3.41 -10.63 -26.34
C LEU A 13 4.52 -10.78 -25.31
N GLU A 14 5.00 -12.01 -25.13
CA GLU A 14 6.31 -12.25 -24.53
C GLU A 14 7.39 -11.88 -25.58
N HIS A 15 7.60 -10.59 -25.77
CA HIS A 15 8.55 -10.03 -26.73
C HIS A 15 9.48 -9.06 -26.01
N LEU A 16 10.73 -9.47 -25.80
CA LEU A 16 11.76 -8.71 -25.09
C LEU A 16 12.81 -8.23 -26.10
N GLY A 17 12.40 -7.35 -27.00
CA GLY A 17 13.17 -6.90 -28.15
C GLY A 17 13.89 -5.57 -27.92
N ASP A 18 14.31 -4.93 -29.01
CA ASP A 18 14.76 -3.54 -28.96
C ASP A 18 13.57 -2.57 -28.88
N TYR A 19 13.85 -1.30 -28.60
CA TYR A 19 12.79 -0.30 -28.45
C TYR A 19 12.00 -0.06 -29.74
N SER A 20 12.68 -0.02 -30.89
CA SER A 20 12.04 0.26 -32.17
C SER A 20 11.03 -0.80 -32.53
N GLU A 21 11.38 -2.07 -32.34
CA GLU A 21 10.49 -3.18 -32.63
C GLU A 21 9.29 -3.21 -31.67
N GLU A 22 9.54 -3.05 -30.37
CA GLU A 22 8.46 -2.98 -29.37
C GLU A 22 7.53 -1.79 -29.65
N LYS A 23 8.07 -0.65 -30.06
CA LYS A 23 7.31 0.54 -30.47
C LYS A 23 6.40 0.26 -31.66
N ASP A 24 6.92 -0.34 -32.71
CA ASP A 24 6.14 -0.67 -33.91
C ASP A 24 5.01 -1.67 -33.58
N LEU A 25 5.27 -2.66 -32.72
CA LEU A 25 4.27 -3.62 -32.25
C LEU A 25 3.17 -2.95 -31.43
N SER A 26 3.52 -2.02 -30.55
CA SER A 26 2.55 -1.28 -29.75
C SER A 26 1.75 -0.27 -30.55
N GLU A 27 2.33 0.40 -31.54
CA GLU A 27 1.60 1.25 -32.49
C GLU A 27 0.58 0.44 -33.31
N TYR A 28 0.82 -0.87 -33.48
CA TYR A 28 -0.14 -1.81 -34.07
C TYR A 28 -1.22 -2.30 -33.08
N GLY A 29 -1.17 -1.86 -31.81
CA GLY A 29 -2.13 -2.23 -30.76
C GLY A 29 -1.83 -3.56 -30.07
N MET A 30 -0.58 -4.04 -30.11
CA MET A 30 -0.10 -5.17 -29.32
C MET A 30 0.57 -4.68 -28.03
N LEU A 31 0.65 -5.51 -27.01
CA LEU A 31 1.22 -5.18 -25.71
C LEU A 31 2.41 -6.09 -25.40
N PRO A 32 3.63 -5.75 -25.84
CA PRO A 32 4.83 -6.44 -25.41
C PRO A 32 5.00 -6.42 -23.89
N TRP A 33 5.56 -7.50 -23.36
CA TRP A 33 6.01 -7.63 -21.99
C TRP A 33 7.16 -6.67 -21.71
N ARG A 34 7.11 -6.02 -20.55
CA ARG A 34 8.18 -5.15 -20.08
C ARG A 34 8.77 -5.68 -18.79
N ASN A 35 9.91 -6.34 -18.93
CA ASN A 35 10.69 -6.88 -17.83
C ASN A 35 11.32 -5.79 -16.99
N MET A 36 10.95 -5.72 -15.71
CA MET A 36 11.58 -4.87 -14.71
C MET A 36 12.06 -5.67 -13.49
N ASN A 37 12.22 -6.99 -13.62
CA ASN A 37 12.54 -7.88 -12.50
C ASN A 37 13.80 -7.47 -11.76
N ASN A 38 14.89 -7.20 -12.47
CA ASN A 38 16.14 -6.79 -11.83
C ASN A 38 15.94 -5.49 -11.03
N ASN A 39 15.26 -4.49 -11.61
CA ASN A 39 15.06 -3.20 -11.00
C ASN A 39 14.25 -3.28 -9.70
N TYR A 40 13.13 -4.00 -9.73
CA TYR A 40 12.33 -4.24 -8.54
C TYR A 40 13.04 -5.14 -7.53
N SER A 41 13.81 -6.15 -7.97
CA SER A 41 14.64 -6.97 -7.08
C SER A 41 15.69 -6.13 -6.34
N GLN A 42 16.43 -5.27 -7.04
CA GLN A 42 17.45 -4.41 -6.42
C GLN A 42 16.82 -3.47 -5.39
N ALA A 43 15.70 -2.83 -5.75
CA ALA A 43 14.97 -1.97 -4.82
C ALA A 43 14.44 -2.76 -3.61
N ALA A 44 13.85 -3.93 -3.83
CA ALA A 44 13.33 -4.82 -2.79
C ALA A 44 14.43 -5.32 -1.84
N MET A 45 15.65 -5.53 -2.33
CA MET A 45 16.82 -5.86 -1.52
C MET A 45 17.42 -4.64 -0.78
N GLY A 46 17.01 -3.42 -1.11
CA GLY A 46 17.56 -2.17 -0.54
C GLY A 46 18.75 -1.59 -1.31
N TYR A 47 19.09 -2.16 -2.46
CA TYR A 47 20.21 -1.72 -3.27
C TYR A 47 19.83 -0.61 -4.25
N ALA A 48 20.61 0.48 -4.19
CA ALA A 48 20.46 1.66 -5.02
C ALA A 48 20.79 1.38 -6.49
N SER A 49 21.85 0.63 -6.76
CA SER A 49 22.31 0.35 -8.12
C SER A 49 21.24 -0.40 -8.93
N SER A 50 21.04 -0.01 -10.18
CA SER A 50 20.15 -0.70 -11.14
C SER A 50 18.72 -0.88 -10.63
N SER A 51 18.19 0.08 -9.86
CA SER A 51 16.87 0.03 -9.20
C SER A 51 15.86 1.03 -9.78
N ASN A 52 16.14 1.63 -10.93
CA ASN A 52 15.25 2.59 -11.58
C ASN A 52 13.95 1.90 -12.06
N PHE A 53 12.78 2.45 -11.72
CA PHE A 53 11.47 1.95 -12.15
C PHE A 53 10.99 2.61 -13.44
N VAL A 54 11.68 3.65 -13.87
CA VAL A 54 11.53 4.25 -15.20
C VAL A 54 12.71 3.78 -16.01
N ASP A 55 12.45 3.18 -17.17
CA ASP A 55 13.51 2.68 -18.03
C ASP A 55 14.38 3.85 -18.53
N SER A 56 15.64 3.87 -18.10
CA SER A 56 16.66 4.84 -18.49
C SER A 56 17.36 4.47 -19.80
N ASP A 57 17.14 3.26 -20.34
CA ASP A 57 17.80 2.74 -21.55
C ASP A 57 17.19 3.29 -22.85
N GLY A 58 16.64 4.50 -22.79
CA GLY A 58 16.10 5.20 -23.97
C GLY A 58 14.72 4.73 -24.43
N LYS A 59 14.07 3.80 -23.71
CA LYS A 59 12.71 3.33 -24.01
C LYS A 59 11.59 4.10 -23.27
N GLY A 60 11.96 5.09 -22.46
CA GLY A 60 11.19 5.70 -21.36
C GLY A 60 9.89 6.47 -21.68
N GLY A 61 9.08 6.05 -22.66
CA GLY A 61 7.81 6.73 -23.00
C GLY A 61 6.58 5.82 -23.14
N MET A 62 6.75 4.50 -23.27
CA MET A 62 5.63 3.60 -23.63
C MET A 62 4.90 2.97 -22.45
N PHE A 63 5.25 3.36 -21.22
CA PHE A 63 4.67 2.79 -20.01
C PHE A 63 3.15 2.98 -19.92
N ALA A 64 2.59 4.02 -20.56
CA ALA A 64 1.18 4.37 -20.50
C ALA A 64 0.29 3.35 -21.22
N ASP A 65 0.58 3.07 -22.49
CA ASP A 65 -0.36 2.33 -23.36
C ASP A 65 0.32 1.22 -24.16
N GLY A 66 1.66 1.12 -24.11
CA GLY A 66 2.42 0.26 -25.01
C GLY A 66 2.75 -1.12 -24.47
N TRP A 67 2.86 -1.30 -23.15
CA TRP A 67 3.46 -2.51 -22.56
C TRP A 67 2.73 -3.06 -21.35
N VAL A 68 2.84 -4.37 -21.15
CA VAL A 68 2.52 -5.02 -19.87
C VAL A 68 3.77 -5.09 -19.00
N GLY A 69 3.89 -4.16 -18.05
CA GLY A 69 5.02 -4.12 -17.11
C GLY A 69 4.89 -5.13 -15.97
N TYR A 70 6.01 -5.71 -15.54
CA TYR A 70 6.02 -6.64 -14.43
C TYR A 70 7.28 -6.54 -13.55
N ALA A 71 7.11 -6.79 -12.25
CA ALA A 71 8.20 -6.94 -11.29
C ALA A 71 8.70 -8.38 -11.17
N GLU A 72 7.84 -9.34 -11.50
CA GLU A 72 8.13 -10.76 -11.47
C GLU A 72 7.44 -11.47 -12.63
N SER A 73 8.05 -12.56 -13.11
CA SER A 73 7.42 -13.51 -14.01
C SER A 73 7.89 -14.92 -13.67
N HIS A 74 7.52 -15.89 -14.49
CA HIS A 74 7.97 -17.27 -14.40
C HIS A 74 9.41 -17.50 -14.90
N ASP A 75 10.02 -16.53 -15.59
CA ASP A 75 11.34 -16.69 -16.21
C ASP A 75 12.48 -16.06 -15.43
N GLU A 76 12.19 -15.33 -14.35
CA GLU A 76 13.20 -14.74 -13.47
C GLU A 76 12.99 -15.15 -12.01
N GLU A 77 14.06 -15.05 -11.23
CA GLU A 77 13.98 -15.30 -9.79
C GLU A 77 13.05 -14.28 -9.09
N ARG A 78 12.33 -14.77 -8.07
CA ARG A 78 11.37 -14.00 -7.27
C ARG A 78 12.07 -12.85 -6.55
N ASN A 79 11.42 -11.68 -6.48
CA ASN A 79 11.99 -10.52 -5.80
C ASN A 79 12.24 -10.86 -4.33
N PHE A 80 11.26 -11.46 -3.64
CA PHE A 80 11.37 -11.78 -2.21
C PHE A 80 12.23 -13.01 -1.90
N SER A 81 12.43 -13.93 -2.85
CA SER A 81 13.51 -14.94 -2.73
C SER A 81 14.87 -14.24 -2.72
N LYS A 82 15.10 -13.27 -3.61
CA LYS A 82 16.35 -12.48 -3.59
C LYS A 82 16.48 -11.62 -2.33
N VAL A 83 15.40 -11.05 -1.80
CA VAL A 83 15.48 -10.30 -0.52
C VAL A 83 15.91 -11.22 0.61
N LYS A 84 15.35 -12.43 0.69
CA LYS A 84 15.71 -13.44 1.69
C LYS A 84 17.18 -13.86 1.58
N ASP A 85 17.69 -14.09 0.37
CA ASP A 85 19.04 -14.63 0.17
C ASP A 85 20.12 -13.55 0.11
N TYR A 86 19.78 -12.34 -0.33
CA TYR A 86 20.74 -11.28 -0.69
C TYR A 86 20.32 -9.88 -0.25
N GLY A 87 19.28 -9.72 0.58
CA GLY A 87 18.85 -8.42 1.09
C GLY A 87 19.96 -7.68 1.85
N GLU A 88 19.98 -6.35 1.80
CA GLU A 88 20.91 -5.55 2.59
C GLU A 88 20.52 -5.59 4.08
N GLY A 89 21.50 -5.79 4.97
CA GLY A 89 21.28 -5.70 6.42
C GLY A 89 20.35 -6.77 6.96
N ASN A 90 19.39 -6.37 7.80
CA ASN A 90 18.47 -7.30 8.48
C ASN A 90 17.46 -7.97 7.54
N LEU A 91 17.35 -7.54 6.27
CA LEU A 91 16.40 -8.11 5.32
C LEU A 91 16.61 -9.61 5.03
N GLN A 92 17.82 -10.15 5.21
CA GLN A 92 18.07 -11.61 5.05
C GLN A 92 17.53 -12.43 6.23
N GLU A 93 17.51 -11.85 7.43
CA GLU A 93 17.24 -12.57 8.67
C GLU A 93 15.81 -12.34 9.19
N ASP A 94 15.26 -11.15 8.95
CA ASP A 94 13.99 -10.69 9.52
C ASP A 94 12.84 -10.76 8.51
N GLU A 95 11.91 -11.70 8.74
CA GLU A 95 10.72 -11.85 7.89
C GLU A 95 9.76 -10.68 8.00
N ALA A 96 9.60 -10.06 9.17
CA ALA A 96 8.73 -8.90 9.32
C ALA A 96 9.26 -7.73 8.50
N ALA A 97 10.57 -7.48 8.52
CA ALA A 97 11.21 -6.46 7.70
C ALA A 97 11.06 -6.75 6.19
N ARG A 98 11.06 -8.02 5.78
CA ARG A 98 10.75 -8.42 4.39
C ARG A 98 9.28 -8.17 4.07
N MET A 99 8.34 -8.69 4.85
CA MET A 99 6.91 -8.61 4.55
C MET A 99 6.39 -7.18 4.54
N ALA A 100 6.93 -6.30 5.40
CA ALA A 100 6.63 -4.87 5.39
C ALA A 100 6.94 -4.20 4.03
N ARG A 101 7.85 -4.76 3.23
CA ARG A 101 8.22 -4.22 1.90
C ARG A 101 7.29 -4.69 0.77
N VAL A 102 6.42 -5.67 1.01
CA VAL A 102 5.54 -6.19 -0.05
C VAL A 102 4.59 -5.09 -0.55
N PRO A 103 3.85 -4.36 0.30
CA PRO A 103 3.02 -3.24 -0.15
C PRO A 103 3.83 -2.14 -0.85
N LEU A 104 5.06 -1.89 -0.39
CA LEU A 104 5.98 -0.93 -1.01
C LEU A 104 6.34 -1.32 -2.45
N VAL A 105 6.75 -2.56 -2.69
CA VAL A 105 7.05 -3.05 -4.05
C VAL A 105 5.77 -3.03 -4.90
N MET A 106 4.64 -3.46 -4.34
CA MET A 106 3.36 -3.47 -5.03
C MET A 106 2.91 -2.08 -5.46
N ALA A 107 3.01 -1.08 -4.59
CA ALA A 107 2.63 0.30 -4.90
C ALA A 107 3.45 0.85 -6.08
N PHE A 108 4.76 0.66 -6.06
CA PHE A 108 5.64 1.17 -7.12
C PHE A 108 5.66 0.31 -8.40
N ALA A 109 5.16 -0.92 -8.36
CA ALA A 109 4.92 -1.75 -9.54
C ALA A 109 3.56 -1.47 -10.18
N HIS A 110 2.54 -1.22 -9.36
CA HIS A 110 1.15 -1.21 -9.81
C HIS A 110 0.49 0.16 -9.80
N LEU A 111 1.06 1.22 -9.22
CA LEU A 111 0.49 2.58 -9.30
C LEU A 111 1.19 3.47 -10.33
N ILE A 112 2.08 2.88 -11.15
CA ILE A 112 2.63 3.50 -12.37
C ILE A 112 1.69 3.22 -13.54
N PRO A 113 1.52 4.15 -14.51
CA PRO A 113 0.59 4.00 -15.64
C PRO A 113 0.79 2.75 -16.48
N GLY A 114 -0.27 2.38 -17.20
CA GLY A 114 -0.36 1.28 -18.16
C GLY A 114 -0.40 -0.12 -17.58
N PRO A 115 -0.73 -1.14 -18.39
CA PRO A 115 -1.10 -2.46 -17.88
C PRO A 115 0.05 -3.10 -17.10
N LYS A 116 -0.33 -3.81 -16.03
CA LYS A 116 0.59 -4.46 -15.10
C LYS A 116 0.23 -5.91 -14.91
N MET A 117 1.27 -6.74 -14.81
CA MET A 117 1.12 -8.15 -14.46
C MET A 117 1.59 -8.36 -13.02
N LEU A 118 0.70 -8.93 -12.21
CA LEU A 118 1.02 -9.54 -10.94
C LEU A 118 1.33 -11.02 -11.19
N TRP A 119 2.52 -11.47 -10.80
CA TRP A 119 2.86 -12.88 -10.84
C TRP A 119 2.44 -13.56 -9.54
N GLN A 120 1.85 -14.76 -9.65
CA GLN A 120 1.16 -15.42 -8.54
C GLN A 120 1.97 -15.44 -7.24
N PHE A 121 1.30 -15.12 -6.14
CA PHE A 121 1.81 -15.10 -4.76
C PHE A 121 2.77 -13.94 -4.45
N GLY A 122 3.10 -13.08 -5.41
CA GLY A 122 3.90 -11.88 -5.15
C GLY A 122 3.28 -10.99 -4.07
N GLU A 123 1.95 -10.95 -4.00
CA GLU A 123 1.15 -10.25 -3.01
C GLU A 123 1.39 -10.71 -1.57
N MET A 124 1.95 -11.90 -1.34
CA MET A 124 2.32 -12.42 -0.01
C MET A 124 3.83 -12.43 0.22
N GLY A 125 4.61 -11.75 -0.64
CA GLY A 125 6.08 -11.75 -0.56
C GLY A 125 6.71 -13.13 -0.82
N TYR A 126 6.21 -13.87 -1.81
CA TYR A 126 6.64 -15.23 -2.09
C TYR A 126 8.16 -15.38 -2.26
N ASP A 127 8.76 -16.16 -1.37
CA ASP A 127 10.21 -16.21 -1.15
C ASP A 127 10.84 -17.58 -1.45
N PHE A 128 10.13 -18.43 -2.22
CA PHE A 128 10.72 -19.63 -2.78
C PHE A 128 11.44 -19.34 -4.09
N SER A 129 12.63 -19.88 -4.23
CA SER A 129 13.41 -19.77 -5.46
C SER A 129 12.64 -20.34 -6.67
N ILE A 130 12.85 -19.73 -7.83
CA ILE A 130 12.43 -20.25 -9.12
C ILE A 130 12.95 -21.67 -9.38
N ASN A 131 14.07 -22.05 -8.77
CA ASN A 131 14.70 -23.37 -8.89
C ASN A 131 14.28 -24.34 -7.76
N TYR A 132 13.27 -24.00 -6.97
CA TYR A 132 12.79 -24.87 -5.89
C TYR A 132 12.15 -26.16 -6.41
N CYS A 133 12.62 -27.29 -5.90
CA CYS A 133 12.16 -28.64 -6.20
C CYS A 133 11.11 -29.13 -5.21
N GLN A 134 10.26 -30.07 -5.63
CA GLN A 134 9.20 -30.64 -4.77
C GLN A 134 9.73 -31.44 -3.58
N ASP A 135 10.97 -31.92 -3.66
CA ASP A 135 11.66 -32.61 -2.56
C ASP A 135 12.36 -31.66 -1.57
N GLY A 136 12.22 -30.34 -1.78
CA GLY A 136 12.81 -29.30 -0.95
C GLY A 136 14.24 -28.88 -1.36
N SER A 137 14.83 -29.51 -2.38
CA SER A 137 16.13 -29.11 -2.91
C SER A 137 16.05 -27.88 -3.84
N ILE A 138 17.21 -27.30 -4.17
CA ILE A 138 17.34 -26.22 -5.15
C ILE A 138 18.13 -26.74 -6.36
N SER A 139 17.50 -26.76 -7.53
CA SER A 139 18.11 -27.19 -8.79
C SER A 139 17.50 -26.48 -10.00
N GLU A 140 18.33 -26.14 -10.99
CA GLU A 140 17.86 -25.55 -12.26
C GLU A 140 16.89 -26.45 -13.02
N ASP A 141 16.98 -27.77 -12.83
CA ASP A 141 16.04 -28.75 -13.42
C ASP A 141 14.59 -28.54 -12.94
N CYS A 142 14.42 -27.89 -11.77
CA CYS A 142 13.12 -27.64 -11.16
C CYS A 142 12.53 -26.28 -11.53
N ARG A 143 13.14 -25.52 -12.45
CA ARG A 143 12.69 -24.17 -12.83
C ARG A 143 11.21 -24.12 -13.15
N THR A 144 10.76 -25.03 -14.02
CA THR A 144 9.37 -25.12 -14.51
C THR A 144 8.47 -25.97 -13.61
N TYR A 145 8.99 -26.51 -12.51
CA TYR A 145 8.18 -27.32 -11.61
C TYR A 145 7.19 -26.45 -10.85
N ARG A 146 6.04 -27.07 -10.52
CA ARG A 146 5.03 -26.45 -9.66
C ARG A 146 5.66 -26.11 -8.30
N LYS A 147 5.59 -24.83 -7.95
CA LYS A 147 6.06 -24.31 -6.67
C LYS A 147 5.01 -24.51 -5.57
N PRO A 148 5.42 -24.60 -4.29
CA PRO A 148 4.51 -24.75 -3.16
C PRO A 148 3.42 -23.68 -3.14
N VAL A 149 2.21 -24.05 -2.77
CA VAL A 149 1.08 -23.13 -2.78
C VAL A 149 0.92 -22.55 -1.36
N PRO A 150 0.95 -21.22 -1.15
CA PRO A 150 0.97 -20.58 0.17
C PRO A 150 -0.05 -21.13 1.19
N TRP A 151 -1.32 -21.22 0.82
CA TRP A 151 -2.39 -21.72 1.71
C TRP A 151 -2.31 -23.21 2.04
N THR A 152 -1.51 -24.00 1.29
CA THR A 152 -1.21 -25.39 1.71
C THR A 152 -0.11 -25.45 2.77
N MET A 153 0.48 -24.30 3.09
CA MET A 153 1.61 -24.13 4.00
C MET A 153 1.24 -23.27 5.22
N GLY A 154 -0.03 -22.90 5.39
CA GLY A 154 -0.52 -22.08 6.51
C GLY A 154 -0.16 -20.60 6.39
N TRP A 155 0.19 -20.10 5.20
CA TRP A 155 0.48 -18.67 5.01
C TRP A 155 -0.76 -17.78 5.19
N ASP A 156 -1.94 -18.36 5.08
CA ASP A 156 -3.24 -17.75 5.36
C ASP A 156 -3.53 -17.58 6.86
N GLU A 157 -2.74 -18.22 7.72
CA GLU A 157 -2.77 -18.04 9.18
C GLU A 157 -1.54 -17.29 9.71
N ASP A 158 -0.57 -16.96 8.83
CA ASP A 158 0.62 -16.21 9.19
C ASP A 158 0.31 -14.70 9.17
N PRO A 159 0.40 -14.00 10.32
CA PRO A 159 0.01 -12.60 10.42
C PRO A 159 0.88 -11.67 9.58
N LEU A 160 2.18 -11.96 9.41
CA LEU A 160 3.08 -11.13 8.60
C LEU A 160 2.75 -11.27 7.11
N ARG A 161 2.45 -12.50 6.67
CA ARG A 161 2.07 -12.79 5.28
C ARG A 161 0.70 -12.22 4.94
N MET A 162 -0.24 -12.28 5.87
CA MET A 162 -1.57 -11.71 5.69
C MET A 162 -1.56 -10.18 5.73
N GLN A 163 -0.75 -9.56 6.59
CA GLN A 163 -0.54 -8.11 6.55
C GLN A 163 0.05 -7.64 5.21
N ALA A 164 1.04 -8.38 4.67
CA ALA A 164 1.59 -8.11 3.35
C ALA A 164 0.54 -8.25 2.24
N TYR A 165 -0.27 -9.31 2.30
CA TYR A 165 -1.37 -9.57 1.37
C TYR A 165 -2.42 -8.46 1.39
N GLU A 166 -2.85 -8.03 2.56
CA GLU A 166 -3.85 -6.97 2.73
C GLU A 166 -3.33 -5.65 2.20
N GLY A 167 -2.12 -5.23 2.59
CA GLY A 167 -1.51 -4.01 2.05
C GLY A 167 -1.31 -4.06 0.53
N ALA A 168 -0.97 -5.22 -0.04
CA ALA A 168 -0.91 -5.42 -1.49
C ALA A 168 -2.31 -5.33 -2.14
N ALA A 169 -3.32 -5.95 -1.53
CA ALA A 169 -4.70 -5.93 -2.00
C ALA A 169 -5.28 -4.51 -1.99
N ASP A 170 -4.94 -3.71 -0.98
CA ASP A 170 -5.34 -2.31 -0.85
C ASP A 170 -4.78 -1.45 -1.98
N VAL A 171 -3.49 -1.63 -2.30
CA VAL A 171 -2.83 -0.99 -3.45
C VAL A 171 -3.54 -1.35 -4.75
N ILE A 172 -3.81 -2.64 -4.99
CA ILE A 172 -4.47 -3.09 -6.22
C ILE A 172 -5.92 -2.58 -6.27
N ARG A 173 -6.61 -2.56 -5.13
CA ARG A 173 -7.97 -2.03 -5.00
C ARG A 173 -8.03 -0.55 -5.34
N LEU A 174 -7.08 0.27 -4.87
CA LEU A 174 -7.01 1.68 -5.21
C LEU A 174 -7.00 1.89 -6.73
N ARG A 175 -6.14 1.15 -7.43
CA ARG A 175 -6.03 1.23 -8.89
C ARG A 175 -7.26 0.70 -9.62
N THR A 176 -7.86 -0.39 -9.15
CA THR A 176 -8.97 -1.05 -9.86
C THR A 176 -10.31 -0.38 -9.58
N THR A 177 -10.46 0.27 -8.43
CA THR A 177 -11.66 1.05 -8.07
C THR A 177 -11.68 2.40 -8.76
N TYR A 178 -10.50 3.04 -8.89
CA TYR A 178 -10.36 4.36 -9.52
C TYR A 178 -9.33 4.33 -10.67
N PRO A 179 -9.56 3.53 -11.72
CA PRO A 179 -8.59 3.38 -12.81
C PRO A 179 -8.24 4.71 -13.49
N GLU A 180 -9.21 5.63 -13.61
CA GLU A 180 -9.05 6.95 -14.24
C GLU A 180 -8.02 7.84 -13.52
N TYR A 181 -7.78 7.65 -12.22
CA TYR A 181 -6.75 8.39 -11.52
C TYR A 181 -5.35 8.03 -12.02
N PHE A 182 -5.15 6.78 -12.47
CA PHE A 182 -3.84 6.26 -12.84
C PHE A 182 -3.56 6.29 -14.35
N ASP A 183 -4.36 7.04 -15.10
CA ASP A 183 -4.06 7.39 -16.49
C ASP A 183 -2.73 8.18 -16.56
N ALA A 184 -1.98 7.97 -17.63
CA ALA A 184 -0.63 8.51 -17.74
C ALA A 184 -0.55 10.05 -17.68
N ALA A 185 -1.61 10.75 -18.08
CA ALA A 185 -1.68 12.20 -17.99
C ALA A 185 -1.72 12.71 -16.52
N ASN A 186 -2.20 11.89 -15.60
CA ASN A 186 -2.40 12.27 -14.19
C ASN A 186 -1.21 11.89 -13.31
N VAL A 187 -0.35 10.98 -13.76
CA VAL A 187 0.72 10.38 -12.93
C VAL A 187 2.09 10.96 -13.26
N THR A 188 2.79 11.43 -12.22
CA THR A 188 4.20 11.83 -12.28
C THR A 188 5.03 11.01 -11.31
N VAL A 189 6.16 10.47 -11.76
CA VAL A 189 7.09 9.72 -10.92
C VAL A 189 8.33 10.56 -10.57
N GLN A 190 8.77 10.53 -9.32
CA GLN A 190 9.92 11.29 -8.81
C GLN A 190 10.89 10.37 -8.07
N ASN A 191 12.19 10.58 -8.27
CA ASN A 191 13.28 9.71 -7.79
C ASN A 191 13.12 8.23 -8.20
N CYS A 192 12.27 7.95 -9.18
CA CYS A 192 12.04 6.60 -9.69
C CYS A 192 12.96 6.26 -10.87
N ALA A 193 13.49 7.28 -11.57
CA ALA A 193 14.39 7.15 -12.71
C ALA A 193 15.88 7.15 -12.31
N THR A 194 16.19 7.19 -11.01
CA THR A 194 17.56 7.25 -10.49
C THR A 194 17.86 6.04 -9.61
N SER A 195 19.15 5.79 -9.39
CA SER A 195 19.65 4.91 -8.33
C SER A 195 19.70 5.63 -6.97
N VAL A 196 19.05 6.79 -6.82
CA VAL A 196 19.18 7.64 -5.63
C VAL A 196 17.89 7.57 -4.82
N PHE A 197 17.85 6.64 -3.86
CA PHE A 197 16.82 6.61 -2.80
C PHE A 197 17.42 6.62 -1.38
N ARG A 198 18.72 6.96 -1.25
CA ARG A 198 19.42 7.05 0.04
C ARG A 198 19.50 8.51 0.49
N GLY A 199 19.43 8.74 1.80
CA GLY A 199 19.50 10.07 2.43
C GLY A 199 18.27 10.93 2.12
N ASP A 200 17.25 10.88 2.99
CA ASP A 200 15.98 11.65 2.95
C ASP A 200 15.32 11.87 1.57
N ALA A 201 15.64 11.03 0.58
CA ALA A 201 15.18 11.09 -0.80
C ALA A 201 14.31 9.86 -1.10
N PRO A 202 13.05 9.82 -0.63
CA PRO A 202 12.15 8.71 -0.92
C PRO A 202 11.84 8.65 -2.41
N ARG A 203 11.40 7.48 -2.86
CA ARG A 203 10.71 7.37 -4.15
C ARG A 203 9.30 7.92 -3.99
N GLN A 204 8.81 8.61 -5.01
CA GLN A 204 7.45 9.17 -5.02
C GLN A 204 6.74 8.91 -6.34
N ILE A 205 5.44 8.67 -6.25
CA ILE A 205 4.48 8.76 -7.37
C ILE A 205 3.45 9.80 -6.95
N ARG A 206 3.15 10.74 -7.84
CA ARG A 206 2.11 11.75 -7.64
C ARG A 206 1.01 11.54 -8.65
N VAL A 207 -0.21 11.67 -8.20
CA VAL A 207 -1.41 11.64 -9.04
C VAL A 207 -2.17 12.94 -8.83
N SER A 208 -2.47 13.64 -9.91
CA SER A 208 -3.36 14.80 -9.91
C SER A 208 -4.45 14.54 -10.94
N TYR A 209 -5.67 14.29 -10.46
CA TYR A 209 -6.84 14.01 -11.29
C TYR A 209 -7.89 15.09 -11.07
N THR A 210 -8.40 15.63 -12.18
CA THR A 210 -9.48 16.61 -12.19
C THR A 210 -10.72 15.99 -12.84
N ASP A 211 -11.82 15.94 -12.09
CA ASP A 211 -13.13 15.59 -12.63
C ASP A 211 -13.79 16.89 -13.12
N GLU A 212 -13.88 17.07 -14.44
CA GLU A 212 -14.47 18.27 -15.05
C GLU A 212 -15.98 18.37 -14.81
N GLU A 213 -16.68 17.24 -14.65
CA GLU A 213 -18.13 17.21 -14.47
C GLU A 213 -18.51 17.43 -13.00
N ASN A 214 -17.73 16.86 -12.09
CA ASN A 214 -17.90 17.04 -10.65
C ASN A 214 -16.57 17.39 -9.97
N PRO A 215 -16.19 18.67 -9.88
CA PRO A 215 -14.91 19.08 -9.31
C PRO A 215 -14.66 18.61 -7.87
N ALA A 216 -15.71 18.31 -7.09
CA ALA A 216 -15.59 17.75 -5.75
C ALA A 216 -15.01 16.31 -5.75
N ASN A 217 -15.00 15.64 -6.91
CA ASN A 217 -14.38 14.34 -7.10
C ASN A 217 -12.90 14.40 -7.50
N SER A 218 -12.38 15.59 -7.80
CA SER A 218 -10.96 15.78 -8.09
C SER A 218 -10.11 15.37 -6.90
N ILE A 219 -8.95 14.78 -7.17
CA ILE A 219 -8.10 14.20 -6.13
C ILE A 219 -6.62 14.42 -6.41
N GLU A 220 -5.89 14.62 -5.32
CA GLU A 220 -4.43 14.63 -5.28
C GLU A 220 -3.96 13.45 -4.43
N ILE A 221 -3.06 12.65 -4.98
CA ILE A 221 -2.46 11.48 -4.31
C ILE A 221 -0.94 11.62 -4.31
N ILE A 222 -0.33 11.39 -3.15
CA ILE A 222 1.13 11.29 -2.99
C ILE A 222 1.45 9.91 -2.43
N ILE A 223 2.00 9.05 -3.28
CA ILE A 223 2.58 7.77 -2.87
C ILE A 223 4.05 8.01 -2.58
N VAL A 224 4.50 7.67 -1.38
CA VAL A 224 5.89 7.86 -0.95
C VAL A 224 6.40 6.57 -0.31
N GLY A 225 7.61 6.15 -0.70
CA GLY A 225 8.17 4.88 -0.26
C GLY A 225 9.63 4.98 0.16
N ASN A 226 9.97 4.32 1.27
CA ASN A 226 11.33 4.20 1.78
C ASN A 226 11.96 2.84 1.42
N PHE A 227 12.72 2.82 0.33
CA PHE A 227 13.48 1.65 -0.10
C PHE A 227 14.83 1.47 0.62
N SER A 228 15.18 2.29 1.61
CA SER A 228 16.33 2.02 2.48
C SER A 228 16.11 0.70 3.23
N ALA A 229 17.16 -0.11 3.39
CA ALA A 229 17.08 -1.40 4.07
C ALA A 229 17.10 -1.30 5.60
N THR A 230 17.70 -0.23 6.14
CA THR A 230 17.97 -0.15 7.59
C THR A 230 17.65 1.20 8.21
N SER A 231 17.45 2.24 7.40
CA SER A 231 17.26 3.60 7.92
C SER A 231 15.82 4.05 7.74
N SER A 232 15.20 4.51 8.83
CA SER A 232 14.05 5.41 8.74
C SER A 232 14.50 6.74 8.14
N ILE A 233 13.59 7.38 7.40
CA ILE A 233 13.82 8.68 6.77
C ILE A 233 12.72 9.64 7.18
N ASN A 234 12.97 10.95 7.10
CA ASN A 234 11.96 11.97 7.40
C ASN A 234 11.84 13.00 6.26
N PRO A 235 11.45 12.56 5.05
CA PRO A 235 11.38 13.43 3.89
C PRO A 235 10.38 14.57 4.06
N THR A 236 10.80 15.75 3.62
CA THR A 236 9.89 16.89 3.46
C THR A 236 9.15 16.77 2.14
N LEU A 237 7.86 16.44 2.19
CA LEU A 237 6.99 16.37 1.02
C LEU A 237 6.39 17.74 0.73
N SER A 238 6.09 17.99 -0.55
CA SER A 238 5.35 19.17 -0.98
C SER A 238 3.92 18.79 -1.36
N PHE A 239 2.97 19.44 -0.71
CA PHE A 239 1.54 19.21 -0.87
C PHE A 239 0.94 20.31 -1.77
N PRO A 240 0.12 19.93 -2.77
CA PRO A 240 -0.49 20.89 -3.71
C PRO A 240 -1.58 21.76 -3.04
N ASN A 241 -2.22 21.25 -1.99
CA ASN A 241 -3.24 21.96 -1.23
C ASN A 241 -3.05 21.77 0.28
N THR A 242 -3.51 22.74 1.05
CA THR A 242 -3.65 22.66 2.51
C THR A 242 -5.00 22.06 2.88
N GLY A 243 -5.12 21.53 4.09
CA GLY A 243 -6.35 20.93 4.60
C GLY A 243 -6.14 19.50 5.09
N THR A 244 -7.25 18.77 5.25
CA THR A 244 -7.22 17.38 5.70
C THR A 244 -6.73 16.47 4.59
N TRP A 245 -5.78 15.61 4.94
CA TRP A 245 -5.27 14.52 4.14
C TRP A 245 -5.42 13.20 4.90
N TYR A 246 -5.41 12.10 4.18
CA TYR A 246 -5.61 10.75 4.70
C TYR A 246 -4.49 9.83 4.22
N ASP A 247 -4.00 8.94 5.07
CA ASP A 247 -3.21 7.78 4.63
C ASP A 247 -4.20 6.67 4.23
N TYR A 248 -4.28 6.35 2.95
CA TYR A 248 -5.26 5.40 2.41
C TYR A 248 -5.06 3.98 2.96
N LEU A 249 -3.82 3.60 3.30
CA LEU A 249 -3.53 2.26 3.80
C LEU A 249 -3.97 2.06 5.26
N THR A 250 -3.89 3.10 6.09
CA THR A 250 -4.24 3.01 7.53
C THR A 250 -5.57 3.69 7.87
N GLY A 251 -6.08 4.56 7.02
CA GLY A 251 -7.23 5.42 7.29
C GLY A 251 -6.91 6.67 8.11
N ASP A 252 -5.66 6.83 8.57
CA ASP A 252 -5.25 7.95 9.43
C ASP A 252 -5.48 9.29 8.76
N LYS A 253 -6.05 10.25 9.50
CA LYS A 253 -6.25 11.62 9.03
C LYS A 253 -5.21 12.57 9.63
N PHE A 254 -4.75 13.53 8.84
CA PHE A 254 -3.85 14.58 9.32
C PHE A 254 -4.05 15.89 8.57
N ASN A 255 -3.75 17.01 9.22
CA ASN A 255 -3.93 18.33 8.62
C ASN A 255 -2.61 18.90 8.05
N ILE A 256 -2.65 19.36 6.80
CA ILE A 256 -1.58 20.09 6.12
C ILE A 256 -1.83 21.59 6.25
N ARG A 257 -1.01 22.26 7.07
CA ARG A 257 -1.14 23.70 7.34
C ARG A 257 -0.29 24.59 6.42
N ARG A 258 0.71 24.00 5.76
CA ARG A 258 1.65 24.66 4.84
C ARG A 258 1.92 23.73 3.68
N SER A 259 2.35 24.26 2.53
CA SER A 259 2.63 23.47 1.32
C SER A 259 3.78 22.47 1.45
N GLN A 260 4.44 22.39 2.61
CA GLN A 260 5.48 21.41 2.92
C GLN A 260 5.27 20.82 4.32
N ARG A 261 5.48 19.51 4.45
CA ARG A 261 5.46 18.80 5.73
C ARG A 261 6.42 17.61 5.69
N ALA A 262 7.13 17.39 6.79
CA ALA A 262 7.95 16.21 6.99
C ALA A 262 7.05 15.00 7.30
N ILE A 263 7.25 13.90 6.58
CA ILE A 263 6.50 12.65 6.74
C ILE A 263 7.50 11.55 7.09
N PRO A 264 7.51 11.07 8.34
CA PRO A 264 8.42 10.00 8.74
C PRO A 264 8.02 8.70 8.03
N LEU A 265 9.03 7.93 7.60
CA LEU A 265 8.87 6.62 7.01
C LEU A 265 9.89 5.65 7.62
N ALA A 266 9.41 4.56 8.19
CA ALA A 266 10.23 3.43 8.59
C ALA A 266 10.89 2.77 7.37
N SER A 267 11.91 1.95 7.60
CA SER A 267 12.52 1.15 6.52
C SER A 267 11.47 0.21 5.91
N GLY A 268 11.34 0.23 4.59
CA GLY A 268 10.36 -0.58 3.87
C GLY A 268 8.92 -0.02 3.86
N GLU A 269 8.66 1.09 4.54
CA GLU A 269 7.32 1.67 4.61
C GLU A 269 6.93 2.37 3.30
N VAL A 270 5.65 2.24 2.95
CA VAL A 270 4.96 3.04 1.94
C VAL A 270 3.77 3.75 2.59
N LYS A 271 3.55 5.01 2.21
CA LYS A 271 2.32 5.74 2.53
C LYS A 271 1.63 6.19 1.25
N ILE A 272 0.30 6.15 1.24
CA ILE A 272 -0.53 6.62 0.12
C ILE A 272 -1.40 7.76 0.64
N LEU A 273 -0.92 8.98 0.46
CA LEU A 273 -1.55 10.16 1.02
C LEU A 273 -2.57 10.73 0.03
N THR A 274 -3.81 10.93 0.45
CA THR A 274 -4.91 11.43 -0.40
C THR A 274 -5.51 12.69 0.23
N ASN A 275 -5.87 13.70 -0.58
CA ASN A 275 -6.53 14.92 -0.07
C ASN A 275 -8.06 14.77 0.10
N ARG A 276 -8.58 13.55 -0.11
CA ARG A 276 -9.98 13.18 0.06
C ARG A 276 -10.02 11.76 0.60
N PHE A 277 -10.92 11.51 1.53
CA PHE A 277 -11.15 10.17 2.04
C PHE A 277 -11.63 9.26 0.89
N LEU A 278 -10.89 8.18 0.67
CA LEU A 278 -11.29 7.10 -0.22
C LEU A 278 -11.62 5.90 0.65
N GLU A 279 -12.81 5.34 0.47
CA GLU A 279 -13.22 4.15 1.21
C GLU A 279 -12.28 3.00 0.87
N ASN A 280 -11.66 2.46 1.91
CA ASN A 280 -10.81 1.29 1.84
C ASN A 280 -11.45 0.23 2.74
N PRO A 281 -12.20 -0.74 2.18
CA PRO A 281 -12.80 -1.81 2.97
C PRO A 281 -11.70 -2.80 3.34
N THR A 282 -10.76 -2.40 4.20
CA THR A 282 -9.97 -3.37 4.95
C THR A 282 -10.96 -4.21 5.77
N PRO A 283 -10.70 -5.50 6.03
CA PRO A 283 -11.41 -6.21 7.08
C PRO A 283 -11.32 -5.31 8.30
N VAL A 284 -12.48 -5.02 8.89
CA VAL A 284 -12.60 -4.36 10.19
C VAL A 284 -11.40 -4.81 11.01
N GLU A 285 -10.51 -3.88 11.39
CA GLU A 285 -9.62 -4.17 12.51
C GLU A 285 -10.60 -4.65 13.57
N GLU A 286 -10.60 -5.95 13.86
CA GLU A 286 -10.97 -6.36 15.19
C GLU A 286 -10.01 -5.54 16.03
N THR A 287 -10.49 -4.42 16.56
CA THR A 287 -10.08 -3.98 17.86
C THR A 287 -10.35 -5.18 18.74
N GLU A 288 -9.38 -6.11 18.77
CA GLU A 288 -9.13 -6.88 19.96
C GLU A 288 -9.19 -5.84 21.06
N ALA A 289 -10.06 -6.07 22.04
CA ALA A 289 -10.12 -5.24 23.22
C ALA A 289 -8.68 -5.16 23.75
N GLY A 290 -8.00 -4.05 23.46
CA GLY A 290 -6.60 -3.87 23.76
C GLY A 290 -6.36 -4.22 25.21
N GLU A 291 -5.25 -4.93 25.45
CA GLU A 291 -4.73 -5.30 26.76
C GLU A 291 -5.03 -4.24 27.83
N GLU A 292 -5.44 -4.67 29.03
CA GLU A 292 -5.81 -3.86 30.20
C GLU A 292 -5.14 -2.48 30.26
N THR A 293 -5.70 -1.49 29.55
CA THR A 293 -5.42 -0.09 29.83
C THR A 293 -6.16 0.25 31.12
N ASP A 294 -5.54 0.98 32.06
CA ASP A 294 -6.16 1.46 33.32
C ASP A 294 -7.25 2.55 33.07
N VAL A 295 -7.93 2.49 31.93
CA VAL A 295 -9.00 3.38 31.50
C VAL A 295 -10.33 2.85 32.03
N VAL A 296 -10.92 3.55 32.99
CA VAL A 296 -12.23 3.23 33.57
C VAL A 296 -13.26 4.24 33.09
N VAL A 297 -14.31 3.76 32.44
CA VAL A 297 -15.41 4.60 31.93
C VAL A 297 -16.67 4.44 32.79
N TYR A 298 -17.26 5.56 33.24
CA TYR A 298 -18.41 5.56 34.14
C TYR A 298 -19.25 6.84 34.06
N PRO A 299 -20.54 6.81 34.46
CA PRO A 299 -21.33 5.61 34.69
C PRO A 299 -21.73 4.96 33.36
N SER A 300 -21.78 3.63 33.34
CA SER A 300 -22.49 2.86 32.31
C SER A 300 -23.39 1.87 33.05
N PRO A 301 -24.74 2.01 33.02
CA PRO A 301 -25.52 2.94 32.19
C PRO A 301 -25.52 4.42 32.63
N THR A 302 -25.70 5.35 31.68
CA THR A 302 -25.79 6.81 31.88
C THR A 302 -27.08 7.42 31.33
N GLU A 303 -27.44 8.63 31.75
CA GLU A 303 -28.48 9.45 31.12
C GLU A 303 -27.89 10.42 30.08
N ASN A 304 -26.91 11.24 30.46
CA ASN A 304 -26.43 12.34 29.61
C ASN A 304 -24.91 12.52 29.57
N MET A 305 -24.15 11.99 30.53
CA MET A 305 -22.71 12.24 30.66
C MET A 305 -21.95 10.97 30.98
N VAL A 306 -20.80 10.81 30.35
CA VAL A 306 -19.86 9.72 30.61
C VAL A 306 -18.50 10.33 30.93
N TYR A 307 -17.82 9.77 31.92
CA TYR A 307 -16.52 10.18 32.42
C TYR A 307 -15.49 9.08 32.17
N VAL A 308 -14.26 9.48 31.92
CA VAL A 308 -13.09 8.64 31.73
C VAL A 308 -12.11 8.91 32.86
N ASN A 309 -11.71 7.86 33.59
CA ASN A 309 -10.65 7.93 34.58
C ASN A 309 -9.45 7.11 34.10
N THR A 310 -8.31 7.76 33.93
CA THR A 310 -7.04 7.15 33.53
C THR A 310 -5.87 7.99 34.07
N ALA A 311 -4.69 7.38 34.22
CA ALA A 311 -3.46 8.09 34.53
C ALA A 311 -2.79 8.71 33.28
N ASP A 312 -3.19 8.27 32.09
CA ASP A 312 -2.63 8.69 30.81
C ASP A 312 -3.28 9.95 30.26
N GLU A 313 -2.55 10.71 29.44
CA GLU A 313 -3.09 11.90 28.78
C GLU A 313 -4.13 11.49 27.73
N ILE A 314 -5.36 12.00 27.84
CA ILE A 314 -6.44 11.70 26.89
C ILE A 314 -6.32 12.62 25.68
N TYR A 315 -6.17 12.05 24.49
CA TYR A 315 -6.18 12.78 23.22
C TYR A 315 -7.61 12.96 22.70
N SER A 316 -8.41 11.89 22.68
CA SER A 316 -9.77 11.95 22.16
C SER A 316 -10.71 10.92 22.79
N ILE A 317 -12.00 11.25 22.80
CA ILE A 317 -13.11 10.33 23.09
C ILE A 317 -14.06 10.39 21.91
N SER A 318 -14.40 9.23 21.33
CA SER A 318 -15.35 9.11 20.21
C SER A 318 -16.42 8.07 20.53
N VAL A 319 -17.68 8.36 20.21
CA VAL A 319 -18.84 7.49 20.47
C VAL A 319 -19.52 7.14 19.16
N PHE A 320 -19.80 5.85 18.99
CA PHE A 320 -20.38 5.26 17.80
C PHE A 320 -21.69 4.55 18.15
N ASP A 321 -22.65 4.61 17.24
CA ASP A 321 -23.84 3.76 17.31
C ASP A 321 -23.53 2.32 16.85
N MET A 322 -24.51 1.42 16.98
CA MET A 322 -24.35 0.01 16.60
C MET A 322 -24.26 -0.21 15.08
N ALA A 323 -24.50 0.83 14.25
CA ALA A 323 -24.29 0.78 12.81
C ALA A 323 -22.90 1.30 12.42
N GLY A 324 -22.07 1.72 13.39
CA GLY A 324 -20.72 2.24 13.18
C GLY A 324 -20.67 3.74 12.87
N ALA A 325 -21.78 4.46 12.93
CA ALA A 325 -21.77 5.91 12.71
C ALA A 325 -21.28 6.63 13.96
N MET A 326 -20.34 7.57 13.80
CA MET A 326 -19.88 8.43 14.90
C MET A 326 -20.99 9.43 15.26
N VAL A 327 -21.40 9.44 16.53
CA VAL A 327 -22.54 10.22 17.03
C VAL A 327 -22.17 11.26 18.08
N ALA A 328 -20.98 11.17 18.68
CA ALA A 328 -20.40 12.22 19.53
C ALA A 328 -18.88 12.09 19.58
N ASP A 329 -18.18 13.21 19.73
CA ASP A 329 -16.73 13.26 19.91
C ASP A 329 -16.31 14.45 20.80
N VAL A 330 -15.16 14.32 21.45
CA VAL A 330 -14.48 15.41 22.17
C VAL A 330 -12.97 15.16 22.18
N GLU A 331 -12.18 16.23 22.09
CA GLU A 331 -10.72 16.19 22.20
C GLU A 331 -10.26 16.75 23.55
N ASN A 332 -9.16 16.19 24.09
CA ASN A 332 -8.49 16.67 25.31
C ASN A 332 -9.44 16.86 26.50
N SER A 333 -10.36 15.91 26.71
CA SER A 333 -11.35 15.95 27.79
C SER A 333 -11.53 14.56 28.41
N ASP A 334 -11.86 14.54 29.70
CA ASP A 334 -12.18 13.35 30.49
C ASP A 334 -13.70 13.11 30.60
N GLU A 335 -14.53 13.92 29.92
CA GLU A 335 -15.99 13.77 29.92
C GLU A 335 -16.58 13.96 28.53
N ILE A 336 -17.65 13.22 28.23
CA ILE A 336 -18.41 13.38 26.98
C ILE A 336 -19.92 13.40 27.23
N SER A 337 -20.61 14.30 26.53
CA SER A 337 -22.06 14.42 26.60
C SER A 337 -22.76 13.55 25.56
N LEU A 338 -23.72 12.75 26.02
CA LEU A 338 -24.61 11.95 25.19
C LEU A 338 -26.01 12.55 25.11
N ALA A 339 -26.28 13.76 25.61
CA ALA A 339 -27.63 14.28 25.83
C ALA A 339 -28.56 14.26 24.59
N GLY A 340 -28.00 14.39 23.37
CA GLY A 340 -28.75 14.36 22.11
C GLY A 340 -29.06 12.97 21.54
N LEU A 341 -28.50 11.90 22.13
CA LEU A 341 -28.61 10.54 21.59
C LEU A 341 -29.89 9.82 22.04
N SER A 342 -30.35 8.83 21.28
CA SER A 342 -31.48 7.98 21.68
C SER A 342 -31.07 6.98 22.77
N GLN A 343 -32.05 6.41 23.47
CA GLN A 343 -31.78 5.30 24.40
C GLN A 343 -31.23 4.10 23.61
N GLY A 344 -30.16 3.47 24.09
CA GLY A 344 -29.53 2.38 23.35
C GLY A 344 -28.13 2.00 23.82
N ASN A 345 -27.53 1.04 23.11
CA ASN A 345 -26.13 0.67 23.27
C ASN A 345 -25.27 1.51 22.33
N TYR A 346 -24.11 1.93 22.83
CA TYR A 346 -23.10 2.68 22.10
C TYR A 346 -21.73 2.08 22.37
N ILE A 347 -20.82 2.25 21.42
CA ILE A 347 -19.40 1.91 21.57
C ILE A 347 -18.63 3.23 21.74
N MET A 348 -17.79 3.30 22.76
CA MET A 348 -16.96 4.45 23.06
C MET A 348 -15.49 4.06 22.90
N ASN A 349 -14.78 4.76 22.02
CA ASN A 349 -13.34 4.67 21.87
C ASN A 349 -12.69 5.81 22.66
N VAL A 350 -11.65 5.49 23.44
CA VAL A 350 -10.84 6.45 24.19
C VAL A 350 -9.40 6.29 23.75
N GLU A 351 -8.82 7.36 23.21
CA GLU A 351 -7.44 7.43 22.75
C GLU A 351 -6.61 8.20 23.78
N THR A 352 -5.57 7.56 24.30
CA THR A 352 -4.65 8.13 25.29
C THR A 352 -3.21 8.08 24.81
N SER A 353 -2.29 8.68 25.57
CA SER A 353 -0.85 8.57 25.36
C SER A 353 -0.30 7.14 25.41
N ALA A 354 -1.02 6.21 26.05
CA ALA A 354 -0.62 4.80 26.17
C ALA A 354 -1.22 3.89 25.08
N GLY A 355 -2.29 4.33 24.39
CA GLY A 355 -2.96 3.54 23.35
C GLY A 355 -4.45 3.85 23.26
N SER A 356 -5.17 3.02 22.50
CA SER A 356 -6.64 3.12 22.36
C SER A 356 -7.36 2.05 23.17
N SER A 357 -8.54 2.36 23.71
CA SER A 357 -9.38 1.42 24.46
C SER A 357 -10.86 1.57 24.09
N VAL A 358 -11.57 0.44 24.04
CA VAL A 358 -12.97 0.38 23.58
C VAL A 358 -13.90 -0.06 24.72
N HIS A 359 -14.95 0.73 24.96
CA HIS A 359 -15.88 0.55 26.07
C HIS A 359 -17.34 0.53 25.59
N LYS A 360 -18.15 -0.35 26.18
CA LYS A 360 -19.60 -0.39 25.92
C LYS A 360 -20.35 0.56 26.86
N ILE A 361 -21.11 1.48 26.28
CA ILE A 361 -21.97 2.43 27.02
C ILE A 361 -23.44 2.14 26.79
N ILE A 362 -24.23 2.18 27.87
CA ILE A 362 -25.69 2.06 27.81
C ILE A 362 -26.30 3.42 28.14
N LYS A 363 -26.97 4.06 27.18
CA LYS A 363 -27.77 5.27 27.41
C LYS A 363 -29.20 4.89 27.80
N LYS A 364 -29.64 5.37 28.96
CA LYS A 364 -30.99 5.19 29.52
C LYS A 364 -31.97 6.25 29.08
#